data_AF-A0A9W7GZQ2-F1
#
_entry.id   AF-A0A9W7GZQ2-F1
#
_cell.length_a   1.000
_cell.length_b   1.000
_cell.length_c   1.000
_cell.angle_alpha   90.00
_cell.angle_beta   90.00
_cell.angle_gamma   90.00
#
_symmetry.space_group_name_H-M   'P 1'
#
loop_
_entity.id
_entity.type
_entity.pdbx_description
1 polymer ?
#
loop_
_entity_poly.entity_id
_entity_poly.type
_entity_poly.pdbx_seq_one_letter_code
_entity_poly.pdbx_strand_id
1 'polypeptide(L)'
;MAESLSDQFNNGSNPYYIHQSDNRGMVLVTQPLTNDNYNSWKRSMLMAFSAKNKTGFIDGSIPAPASTSTQFNAWTRANNLVNSWILNSVSKDIAASLLYHSTAAAIWKDLEDRFHQTNGPRVFHLKKKLGELSQGFVSVSTYYTQLKILWDELSSVKPLCSCSKCDCGGVHKMLDEHEKELTMQFLMGLNESYASIRAQILLMDPFPSMSKVFSWILQEEN
;
A
#
# COMPACT_ATOMS: atom_id res chain seq x y z
N MET A 1 45.72 11.11 -1.46
CA MET A 1 44.87 10.67 -0.33
C MET A 1 44.09 9.48 -0.86
N ALA A 2 44.51 8.26 -0.55
CA ALA A 2 43.82 7.06 -0.99
C ALA A 2 42.64 6.84 -0.04
N GLU A 3 41.41 6.95 -0.53
CA GLU A 3 40.24 6.45 0.21
C GLU A 3 40.46 4.96 0.47
N SER A 4 40.39 4.57 1.74
CA SER A 4 40.51 3.18 2.12
C SER A 4 39.30 2.43 1.54
N LEU A 5 39.51 1.25 0.92
CA LEU A 5 38.43 0.40 0.42
C LEU A 5 37.39 0.08 1.53
N SER A 6 37.77 0.18 2.81
CA SER A 6 36.88 0.03 3.97
C SER A 6 35.82 1.12 4.11
N ASP A 7 36.07 2.34 3.66
CA ASP A 7 35.12 3.46 3.83
C ASP A 7 33.94 3.38 2.83
N GLN A 8 34.13 2.73 1.68
CA GLN A 8 33.07 2.54 0.67
C GLN A 8 31.98 1.54 1.10
N PHE A 9 32.27 0.68 2.08
CA PHE A 9 31.32 -0.32 2.59
C PHE A 9 30.51 0.17 3.81
N ASN A 10 30.87 1.30 4.41
CA ASN A 10 30.24 1.86 5.62
C ASN A 10 29.36 3.09 5.36
N ASN A 11 29.20 3.50 4.10
CA ASN A 11 28.33 4.60 3.74
C ASN A 11 26.90 4.09 3.53
N GLY A 12 25.89 4.72 4.15
CA GLY A 12 24.47 4.33 4.03
C GLY A 12 23.93 4.35 2.59
N SER A 13 24.67 4.97 1.66
CA SER A 13 24.41 4.94 0.22
C SER A 13 24.77 3.60 -0.44
N ASN A 14 25.60 2.75 0.17
CA ASN A 14 25.96 1.45 -0.40
C ASN A 14 24.81 0.45 -0.17
N PRO A 15 24.18 -0.08 -1.22
CA PRO A 15 23.06 -1.00 -1.07
C PRO A 15 23.47 -2.34 -0.43
N TYR A 16 24.76 -2.71 -0.40
CA TYR A 16 25.23 -3.93 0.25
C TYR A 16 25.40 -3.79 1.76
N TYR A 17 25.38 -2.56 2.28
CA TYR A 17 25.53 -2.29 3.70
C TYR A 17 24.35 -2.84 4.50
N ILE A 18 24.61 -3.62 5.55
CA ILE A 18 23.58 -4.14 6.47
C ILE A 18 23.69 -3.31 7.74
N HIS A 19 22.64 -2.58 8.10
CA HIS A 19 22.63 -1.76 9.30
C HIS A 19 22.63 -2.64 10.56
N GLN A 20 23.17 -2.16 11.68
CA GLN A 20 23.28 -2.96 12.91
C GLN A 20 21.91 -3.41 13.46
N SER A 21 20.85 -2.65 13.20
CA SER A 21 19.48 -3.03 13.56
C SER A 21 18.83 -4.02 12.60
N ASP A 22 19.41 -4.23 11.41
CA ASP A 22 18.88 -5.13 10.41
C ASP A 22 19.18 -6.58 10.78
N ASN A 23 18.13 -7.32 11.12
CA ASN A 23 18.21 -8.73 11.47
C ASN A 23 17.08 -9.53 10.81
N ARG A 24 17.22 -10.86 10.77
CA ARG A 24 16.25 -11.75 10.10
C ARG A 24 14.85 -11.66 10.69
N GLY A 25 14.72 -11.42 12.00
CA GLY A 25 13.44 -11.35 12.71
C GLY A 25 12.74 -9.99 12.59
N MET A 26 13.32 -9.03 11.86
CA MET A 26 12.71 -7.73 11.70
C MET A 26 11.39 -7.83 10.92
N VAL A 27 10.32 -7.35 11.54
CA VAL A 27 9.00 -7.27 10.93
C VAL A 27 8.95 -6.05 10.03
N LEU A 28 8.98 -6.24 8.70
CA LEU A 28 8.86 -5.14 7.74
C LEU A 28 7.41 -4.69 7.55
N VAL A 29 6.46 -5.62 7.63
CA VAL A 29 5.03 -5.39 7.49
C VAL A 29 4.28 -6.20 8.52
N THR A 30 3.21 -5.62 9.09
CA THR A 30 2.42 -6.27 10.15
C THR A 30 1.41 -7.28 9.61
N GLN A 31 0.94 -7.09 8.38
CA GLN A 31 0.01 -7.99 7.70
C GLN A 31 0.76 -8.83 6.66
N PRO A 32 0.92 -10.15 6.86
CA PRO A 32 1.55 -11.01 5.87
C PRO A 32 0.75 -11.09 4.57
N LEU A 33 1.43 -11.38 3.46
CA LEU A 33 0.78 -11.66 2.18
C LEU A 33 -0.13 -12.88 2.28
N THR A 34 -1.37 -12.69 1.83
CA THR A 34 -2.39 -13.71 1.57
C THR A 34 -2.88 -13.55 0.12
N ASN A 35 -3.86 -14.35 -0.29
CA ASN A 35 -4.39 -14.30 -1.65
C ASN A 35 -5.11 -12.98 -2.00
N ASP A 36 -5.51 -12.18 -1.00
CA ASP A 36 -6.47 -11.08 -1.19
C ASP A 36 -5.88 -9.68 -0.97
N ASN A 37 -4.63 -9.58 -0.48
CA ASN A 37 -4.02 -8.33 -0.04
C ASN A 37 -2.70 -7.99 -0.76
N TYR A 38 -2.43 -8.59 -1.93
CA TYR A 38 -1.16 -8.39 -2.64
C TYR A 38 -0.81 -6.92 -2.90
N ASN A 39 -1.75 -6.09 -3.33
CA ASN A 39 -1.46 -4.69 -3.66
C ASN A 39 -1.05 -3.86 -2.42
N SER A 40 -1.79 -4.00 -1.31
CA SER A 40 -1.46 -3.31 -0.07
C SER A 40 -0.15 -3.83 0.51
N TRP A 41 0.05 -5.15 0.53
CA TRP A 41 1.30 -5.79 0.95
C TRP A 41 2.50 -5.32 0.11
N LYS A 42 2.38 -5.35 -1.23
CA LYS A 42 3.42 -4.91 -2.17
C LYS A 42 3.83 -3.47 -1.89
N ARG A 43 2.84 -2.57 -1.72
CA ARG A 43 3.09 -1.16 -1.41
C ARG A 43 3.86 -1.00 -0.10
N SER A 44 3.43 -1.68 0.98
CA SER A 44 4.10 -1.62 2.28
C SER A 44 5.53 -2.18 2.22
N MET A 45 5.74 -3.28 1.51
CA MET A 45 7.07 -3.87 1.31
C MET A 45 8.01 -2.97 0.52
N LEU A 46 7.52 -2.35 -0.57
CA LEU A 46 8.31 -1.39 -1.36
C LEU A 46 8.73 -0.18 -0.51
N MET A 47 7.84 0.33 0.34
CA MET A 47 8.18 1.42 1.28
C MET A 47 9.27 0.99 2.27
N ALA A 48 9.14 -0.22 2.85
CA ALA A 48 10.12 -0.75 3.80
C ALA A 48 11.50 -0.97 3.16
N PHE A 49 11.55 -1.54 1.96
CA PHE A 49 12.81 -1.73 1.23
C PHE A 49 13.42 -0.42 0.78
N SER A 50 12.61 0.55 0.35
CA SER A 50 13.10 1.89 -0.02
C SER A 50 13.73 2.59 1.18
N ALA A 51 13.10 2.53 2.35
CA ALA A 51 13.66 3.12 3.58
C ALA A 51 14.99 2.48 4.01
N LYS A 52 15.25 1.24 3.56
CA LYS A 52 16.47 0.46 3.85
C LYS A 52 17.49 0.44 2.72
N ASN A 53 17.24 1.16 1.63
CA ASN A 53 18.08 1.13 0.42
C ASN A 53 18.25 -0.30 -0.16
N LYS A 54 17.17 -1.10 -0.18
CA LYS A 54 17.16 -2.50 -0.66
C LYS A 54 16.30 -2.76 -1.89
N THR A 55 15.63 -1.75 -2.42
CA THR A 55 14.75 -1.91 -3.60
C THR A 55 15.47 -2.58 -4.77
N GLY A 56 16.75 -2.26 -4.98
CA GLY A 56 17.51 -2.82 -6.09
C GLY A 56 17.73 -4.35 -6.07
N PHE A 57 17.58 -4.99 -4.90
CA PHE A 57 17.65 -6.45 -4.79
C PHE A 57 16.39 -7.17 -5.29
N ILE A 58 15.23 -6.49 -5.25
CA ILE A 58 13.95 -7.08 -5.66
C ILE A 58 13.58 -6.74 -7.11
N ASP A 59 14.00 -5.58 -7.63
CA ASP A 59 13.77 -5.21 -9.03
C ASP A 59 14.89 -5.69 -9.98
N GLY A 60 16.00 -6.18 -9.43
CA GLY A 60 17.13 -6.71 -10.19
C GLY A 60 18.10 -5.64 -10.71
N SER A 61 17.90 -4.36 -10.41
CA SER A 61 18.85 -3.28 -10.74
C SER A 61 20.21 -3.44 -10.05
N ILE A 62 20.28 -4.27 -9.00
CA ILE A 62 21.50 -4.68 -8.31
C ILE A 62 21.76 -6.17 -8.57
N PRO A 63 22.36 -6.51 -9.72
CA PRO A 63 22.62 -7.90 -10.08
C PRO A 63 23.71 -8.53 -9.21
N ALA A 64 23.71 -9.85 -9.13
CA ALA A 64 24.79 -10.58 -8.48
C ALA A 64 26.13 -10.28 -9.18
N PRO A 65 27.15 -9.81 -8.45
CA PRO A 65 28.48 -9.64 -9.04
C PRO A 65 29.12 -11.00 -9.34
N ALA A 66 30.20 -11.00 -10.13
CA ALA A 66 30.96 -12.23 -10.39
C ALA A 66 31.44 -12.87 -9.08
N SER A 67 31.48 -14.20 -9.02
CA SER A 67 31.91 -14.96 -7.82
C SER A 67 33.34 -14.65 -7.38
N THR A 68 34.18 -14.13 -8.28
CA THR A 68 35.56 -13.68 -8.02
C THR A 68 35.64 -12.26 -7.45
N SER A 69 34.53 -11.52 -7.43
CA SER A 69 34.49 -10.15 -6.92
C SER A 69 34.59 -10.10 -5.40
N THR A 70 35.34 -9.14 -4.88
CA THR A 70 35.42 -8.84 -3.43
C THR A 70 34.05 -8.46 -2.84
N GLN A 71 33.11 -8.04 -3.69
CA GLN A 71 31.76 -7.62 -3.28
C GLN A 71 30.75 -8.78 -3.26
N PHE A 72 31.09 -9.96 -3.79
CA PHE A 72 30.18 -11.10 -3.90
C PHE A 72 29.62 -11.56 -2.55
N ASN A 73 30.49 -11.64 -1.53
CA ASN A 73 30.07 -12.00 -0.18
C ASN A 73 29.20 -10.93 0.48
N ALA A 74 29.43 -9.65 0.19
CA ALA A 74 28.61 -8.55 0.70
C ALA A 74 27.21 -8.57 0.05
N TRP A 75 27.15 -8.70 -1.27
CA TRP A 75 25.90 -8.86 -2.02
C TRP A 75 25.11 -10.08 -1.53
N THR A 76 25.77 -11.24 -1.36
CA THR A 76 25.11 -12.48 -0.92
C THR A 76 24.47 -12.34 0.45
N ARG A 77 25.16 -11.70 1.41
CA ARG A 77 24.61 -11.44 2.74
C ARG A 77 23.39 -10.53 2.68
N ALA A 78 23.45 -9.45 1.91
CA ALA A 78 22.35 -8.51 1.76
C ALA A 78 21.15 -9.14 1.04
N ASN A 79 21.37 -9.90 -0.03
CA ASN A 79 20.33 -10.65 -0.74
C ASN A 79 19.65 -11.68 0.17
N ASN A 80 20.42 -12.45 0.94
CA ASN A 80 19.86 -13.45 1.87
C ASN A 80 19.05 -12.81 3.01
N LEU A 81 19.44 -11.61 3.44
CA LEU A 81 18.66 -10.85 4.41
C LEU A 81 17.32 -10.39 3.81
N VAL A 82 17.34 -9.85 2.59
CA VAL A 82 16.11 -9.48 1.87
C VAL A 82 15.22 -10.71 1.66
N ASN A 83 15.77 -11.86 1.27
CA ASN A 83 15.04 -13.14 1.20
C ASN A 83 14.32 -13.45 2.51
N SER A 84 15.04 -13.37 3.64
CA SER A 84 14.46 -13.67 4.95
C SER A 84 13.32 -12.72 5.31
N TRP A 85 13.44 -11.43 4.96
CA TRP A 85 12.36 -10.47 5.18
C TRP A 85 11.13 -10.75 4.31
N ILE A 86 11.32 -11.13 3.04
CA ILE A 86 10.19 -11.52 2.18
C ILE A 86 9.51 -12.76 2.76
N LEU A 87 10.26 -13.83 3.06
CA LEU A 87 9.72 -15.07 3.60
C LEU A 87 8.98 -14.88 4.94
N ASN A 88 9.43 -13.95 5.80
CA ASN A 88 8.76 -13.62 7.05
C ASN A 88 7.55 -12.69 6.89
N SER A 89 7.36 -12.12 5.69
CA SER A 89 6.26 -11.20 5.37
C SER A 89 5.14 -11.85 4.56
N VAL A 90 5.20 -13.15 4.31
CA VAL A 90 4.17 -13.90 3.58
C VAL A 90 3.57 -14.99 4.48
N SER A 91 2.38 -15.48 4.15
CA SER A 91 1.81 -16.64 4.86
C SER A 91 2.71 -17.87 4.77
N LYS A 92 2.60 -18.79 5.74
CA LYS A 92 3.46 -19.99 5.82
C LYS A 92 3.43 -20.83 4.56
N ASP A 93 2.25 -20.96 3.95
CA ASP A 93 2.06 -21.75 2.73
C ASP A 93 2.77 -21.10 1.53
N ILE A 94 2.68 -19.77 1.41
CA ILE A 94 3.39 -19.02 0.38
C ILE A 94 4.90 -19.13 0.60
N ALA A 95 5.37 -18.94 1.84
CA ALA A 95 6.80 -19.03 2.20
C ALA A 95 7.40 -20.39 1.82
N ALA A 96 6.68 -21.48 2.07
CA ALA A 96 7.13 -22.83 1.72
C ALA A 96 7.35 -22.99 0.21
N SER A 97 6.52 -22.36 -0.63
CA SER A 97 6.67 -22.40 -2.09
C SER A 97 7.86 -21.59 -2.61
N LEU A 98 8.36 -20.63 -1.82
CA LEU A 98 9.41 -19.68 -2.24
C LEU A 98 10.81 -20.09 -1.78
N LEU A 99 10.92 -21.11 -0.93
CA LEU A 99 12.14 -21.47 -0.20
C LEU A 99 13.32 -21.86 -1.10
N TYR A 100 13.04 -22.28 -2.33
CA TYR A 100 14.04 -22.75 -3.30
C TYR A 100 14.55 -21.67 -4.26
N HIS A 101 14.01 -20.45 -4.20
CA HIS A 101 14.55 -19.34 -4.98
C HIS A 101 15.85 -18.81 -4.38
N SER A 102 16.85 -18.59 -5.23
CA SER A 102 18.19 -18.18 -4.83
C SER A 102 18.33 -16.66 -4.60
N THR A 103 17.48 -15.84 -5.22
CA THR A 103 17.58 -14.37 -5.17
C THR A 103 16.28 -13.71 -4.76
N ALA A 104 16.40 -12.54 -4.12
CA ALA A 104 15.26 -11.74 -3.72
C ALA A 104 14.43 -11.31 -4.93
N ALA A 105 15.10 -10.97 -6.04
CA ALA A 105 14.45 -10.68 -7.31
C ALA A 105 13.64 -11.86 -7.85
N ALA A 106 14.13 -13.10 -7.74
CA ALA A 106 13.39 -14.28 -8.17
C ALA A 106 12.15 -14.53 -7.31
N ILE A 107 12.26 -14.39 -5.98
CA ILE A 107 11.13 -14.48 -5.05
C ILE A 107 10.09 -13.39 -5.38
N TRP A 108 10.55 -12.15 -5.53
CA TRP A 108 9.68 -11.01 -5.82
C TRP A 108 8.92 -11.18 -7.13
N LYS A 109 9.61 -11.68 -8.16
CA LYS A 109 9.01 -11.97 -9.46
C LYS A 109 7.98 -13.09 -9.39
N ASP A 110 8.22 -14.19 -8.69
CA ASP A 110 7.21 -15.26 -8.52
C ASP A 110 5.95 -14.73 -7.83
N LEU A 111 6.12 -13.91 -6.79
CA LEU A 111 5.01 -13.26 -6.10
C LEU A 111 4.24 -12.29 -7.02
N GLU A 112 4.94 -11.54 -7.86
CA GLU A 112 4.32 -10.67 -8.86
C GLU A 112 3.56 -11.49 -9.90
N ASP A 113 4.18 -12.47 -10.54
CA ASP A 113 3.54 -13.30 -11.57
C ASP A 113 2.31 -14.06 -11.00
N ARG A 114 2.36 -14.48 -9.73
CA ARG A 114 1.28 -15.25 -9.09
C ARG A 114 0.11 -14.40 -8.59
N PHE A 115 0.39 -13.24 -8.00
CA PHE A 115 -0.62 -12.45 -7.26
C PHE A 115 -0.97 -11.12 -7.92
N HIS A 116 -0.30 -10.76 -9.02
CA HIS A 116 -0.67 -9.59 -9.81
C HIS A 116 -2.06 -9.78 -10.41
N GLN A 117 -3.06 -9.16 -9.81
CA GLN A 117 -4.38 -9.02 -10.43
C GLN A 117 -4.36 -7.82 -11.37
N THR A 118 -4.91 -7.98 -12.57
CA THR A 118 -5.18 -6.85 -13.45
C THR A 118 -6.15 -5.88 -12.78
N ASN A 119 -6.05 -4.60 -13.11
CA ASN A 119 -6.86 -3.55 -12.49
C ASN A 119 -8.37 -3.79 -12.63
N GLY A 120 -8.83 -4.48 -13.68
CA GLY A 120 -10.25 -4.74 -13.96
C GLY A 120 -10.98 -5.54 -12.87
N PRO A 121 -10.62 -6.81 -12.62
CA PRO A 121 -11.21 -7.63 -11.56
C PRO A 121 -11.10 -6.99 -10.17
N ARG A 122 -9.98 -6.31 -9.87
CA ARG A 122 -9.82 -5.62 -8.58
C ARG A 122 -10.78 -4.44 -8.45
N VAL A 123 -10.91 -3.61 -9.47
CA VAL A 123 -11.88 -2.50 -9.50
C VAL A 123 -13.31 -3.03 -9.33
N PHE A 124 -13.65 -4.15 -9.99
CA PHE A 124 -14.96 -4.78 -9.81
C PHE A 124 -15.20 -5.21 -8.36
N HIS A 125 -14.24 -5.92 -7.74
CA HIS A 125 -14.36 -6.38 -6.36
C HIS A 125 -14.46 -5.23 -5.36
N LEU A 126 -13.64 -4.18 -5.53
CA LEU A 126 -13.69 -2.99 -4.68
C LEU A 126 -15.02 -2.26 -4.81
N LYS A 127 -15.52 -2.07 -6.03
CA LYS A 127 -16.84 -1.46 -6.27
C LYS A 127 -17.97 -2.29 -5.69
N LYS A 128 -17.89 -3.63 -5.79
CA LYS A 128 -18.87 -4.53 -5.18
C LYS A 128 -18.88 -4.39 -3.66
N LYS A 129 -17.71 -4.47 -3.01
CA LYS A 129 -17.58 -4.25 -1.56
C LYS A 129 -18.10 -2.90 -1.13
N LEU A 130 -17.83 -1.86 -1.90
CA LEU A 130 -18.30 -0.49 -1.63
C LEU A 130 -19.84 -0.41 -1.66
N GLY A 131 -20.48 -1.05 -2.63
CA GLY A 131 -21.94 -1.07 -2.77
C GLY A 131 -22.66 -1.93 -1.72
N GLU A 132 -21.96 -2.92 -1.16
CA GLU A 132 -22.48 -3.80 -0.10
C GLU A 132 -22.23 -3.24 1.32
N LEU A 133 -21.37 -2.22 1.46
CA LEU A 133 -20.98 -1.68 2.75
C LEU A 133 -22.06 -0.74 3.31
N SER A 134 -22.51 -1.05 4.52
CA SER A 134 -23.40 -0.22 5.34
C SER A 134 -22.90 -0.15 6.77
N GLN A 135 -23.26 0.88 7.53
CA GLN A 135 -22.86 1.07 8.92
C GLN A 135 -23.20 -0.14 9.80
N GLY A 136 -24.43 -0.67 9.71
CA GLY A 136 -24.83 -1.84 10.48
C GLY A 136 -24.68 -1.60 11.99
N PHE A 137 -23.93 -2.46 12.69
CA PHE A 137 -23.74 -2.38 14.15
C PHE A 137 -22.44 -1.69 14.58
N VAL A 138 -21.64 -1.18 13.64
CA VAL A 138 -20.39 -0.49 13.98
C VAL A 138 -20.62 1.02 14.18
N SER A 139 -19.70 1.67 14.88
CA SER A 139 -19.72 3.13 15.02
C SER A 139 -19.53 3.85 13.69
N VAL A 140 -20.00 5.09 13.60
CA VAL A 140 -19.83 5.96 12.43
C VAL A 140 -18.35 6.09 12.06
N SER A 141 -17.48 6.24 13.07
CA SER A 141 -16.03 6.34 12.86
C SER A 141 -15.44 5.07 12.24
N THR A 142 -15.90 3.89 12.69
CA THR A 142 -15.44 2.60 12.15
C THR A 142 -15.91 2.42 10.71
N TYR A 143 -17.19 2.72 10.45
CA TYR A 143 -17.78 2.66 9.11
C TYR A 143 -17.08 3.61 8.13
N TYR A 144 -16.85 4.87 8.52
CA TYR A 144 -16.10 5.83 7.71
C TYR A 144 -14.67 5.35 7.41
N THR A 145 -14.00 4.75 8.40
CA THR A 145 -12.65 4.18 8.21
C THR A 145 -12.67 3.05 7.17
N GLN A 146 -13.67 2.17 7.20
CA GLN A 146 -13.81 1.09 6.21
C GLN A 146 -14.06 1.64 4.80
N LEU A 147 -14.92 2.65 4.65
CA LEU A 147 -15.12 3.36 3.38
C LEU A 147 -13.82 3.99 2.87
N LYS A 148 -13.12 4.71 3.74
CA LYS A 148 -11.86 5.38 3.39
C LYS A 148 -10.81 4.41 2.85
N ILE A 149 -10.67 3.24 3.48
CA ILE A 149 -9.76 2.19 3.00
C ILE A 149 -10.15 1.74 1.58
N LEU A 150 -11.44 1.52 1.30
CA LEU A 150 -11.90 1.12 -0.03
C LEU A 150 -11.70 2.23 -1.09
N TRP A 151 -11.96 3.49 -0.73
CA TRP A 151 -11.76 4.64 -1.62
C TRP A 151 -10.29 4.86 -1.96
N ASP A 152 -9.42 4.82 -0.95
CA ASP A 152 -7.97 4.98 -1.13
C ASP A 152 -7.41 3.85 -1.98
N GLU A 153 -7.87 2.61 -1.76
CA GLU A 153 -7.46 1.48 -2.58
C GLU A 153 -7.96 1.60 -4.03
N LEU A 154 -9.22 1.98 -4.23
CA LEU A 154 -9.78 2.16 -5.57
C LEU A 154 -9.05 3.26 -6.34
N SER A 155 -8.70 4.37 -5.66
CA SER A 155 -7.94 5.48 -6.23
C SER A 155 -6.52 5.07 -6.63
N SER A 156 -5.92 4.12 -5.90
CA SER A 156 -4.58 3.60 -6.23
C SER A 156 -4.55 2.75 -7.51
N VAL A 157 -5.64 2.02 -7.79
CA VAL A 157 -5.77 1.12 -8.96
C VAL A 157 -6.37 1.85 -10.16
N LYS A 158 -7.22 2.85 -9.90
CA LYS A 158 -7.89 3.69 -10.91
C LYS A 158 -7.76 5.17 -10.52
N PRO A 159 -6.61 5.82 -10.80
CA PRO A 159 -6.42 7.22 -10.48
C PRO A 159 -7.38 8.10 -11.30
N LEU A 160 -7.91 9.16 -10.67
CA LEU A 160 -8.84 10.11 -11.29
C LEU A 160 -8.21 10.91 -12.44
N CYS A 161 -6.89 11.15 -12.35
CA CYS A 161 -6.11 11.70 -13.45
C CYS A 161 -4.78 10.95 -13.58
N SER A 162 -4.35 10.71 -14.82
CA SER A 162 -2.99 10.26 -15.12
C SER A 162 -1.96 11.40 -15.13
N CYS A 163 -2.43 12.64 -14.97
CA CYS A 163 -1.61 13.83 -14.97
C CYS A 163 -0.99 14.06 -13.58
N SER A 164 0.33 13.99 -13.47
CA SER A 164 1.01 14.22 -12.18
C SER A 164 0.92 15.68 -11.68
N LYS A 165 0.65 16.63 -12.58
CA LYS A 165 0.55 18.08 -12.32
C LYS A 165 -0.30 18.78 -13.40
N CYS A 166 -1.61 18.51 -13.50
CA CYS A 166 -2.48 19.38 -14.31
C CYS A 166 -3.13 20.42 -13.39
N ASP A 167 -2.89 21.68 -13.68
CA ASP A 167 -3.51 22.82 -13.01
C ASP A 167 -4.71 23.36 -13.81
N CYS A 168 -5.27 22.51 -14.68
CA CYS A 168 -6.41 22.84 -15.50
C CYS A 168 -7.68 22.84 -14.65
N GLY A 169 -8.54 23.85 -14.81
CA GLY A 169 -9.81 23.98 -14.07
C GLY A 169 -10.75 22.77 -14.20
N GLY A 170 -10.55 21.90 -15.20
CA GLY A 170 -11.26 20.63 -15.34
C GLY A 170 -10.92 19.60 -14.25
N VAL A 171 -9.67 19.56 -13.77
CA VAL A 171 -9.28 18.64 -12.70
C VAL A 171 -9.88 19.07 -11.36
N HIS A 172 -9.93 20.38 -11.09
CA HIS A 172 -10.59 20.90 -9.89
C HIS A 172 -12.06 20.49 -9.83
N LYS A 173 -12.82 20.70 -10.92
CA LYS A 173 -14.21 20.25 -11.00
C LYS A 173 -14.36 18.73 -10.83
N MET A 174 -13.49 17.93 -11.44
CA MET A 174 -13.51 16.47 -11.27
C MET A 174 -13.24 16.06 -9.82
N LEU A 175 -12.33 16.73 -9.11
CA LEU A 175 -12.05 16.46 -7.71
C LEU A 175 -13.23 16.84 -6.82
N ASP A 176 -13.87 18.00 -7.08
CA ASP A 176 -15.06 18.45 -6.35
C ASP A 176 -16.24 17.47 -6.54
N GLU A 177 -16.48 17.04 -7.79
CA GLU A 177 -17.50 16.04 -8.12
C GLU A 177 -17.21 14.69 -7.46
N HIS A 178 -15.93 14.29 -7.43
CA HIS A 178 -15.53 13.06 -6.76
C HIS A 178 -15.73 13.14 -5.24
N GLU A 179 -15.33 14.23 -4.58
CA GLU A 179 -15.58 14.41 -3.15
C GLU A 179 -17.08 14.38 -2.82
N LYS A 180 -17.90 14.97 -3.68
CA LYS A 180 -19.36 14.89 -3.57
C LYS A 180 -19.86 13.45 -3.69
N GLU A 181 -19.34 12.67 -4.64
CA GLU A 181 -19.68 11.24 -4.79
C GLU A 181 -19.32 10.42 -3.53
N LEU A 182 -18.12 10.63 -2.97
CA LEU A 182 -17.70 9.95 -1.73
C LEU A 182 -18.62 10.30 -0.56
N THR A 183 -19.00 11.57 -0.44
CA THR A 183 -19.91 12.05 0.60
C THR A 183 -21.31 11.43 0.45
N MET A 184 -21.82 11.33 -0.77
CA MET A 184 -23.10 10.66 -1.05
C MET A 184 -23.04 9.17 -0.66
N GLN A 185 -21.98 8.46 -1.03
CA GLN A 185 -21.80 7.06 -0.67
C GLN A 185 -21.76 6.85 0.86
N PHE A 186 -21.07 7.73 1.59
CA PHE A 186 -21.08 7.70 3.05
C PHE A 186 -22.51 7.80 3.60
N LEU A 187 -23.27 8.81 3.18
CA LEU A 187 -24.65 9.05 3.61
C LEU A 187 -25.60 7.90 3.25
N MET A 188 -25.40 7.26 2.10
CA MET A 188 -26.25 6.15 1.62
C MET A 188 -26.18 4.91 2.53
N GLY A 189 -25.00 4.59 3.06
CA GLY A 189 -24.83 3.42 3.93
C GLY A 189 -25.01 3.70 5.42
N LEU A 190 -25.29 4.94 5.84
CA LEU A 190 -25.65 5.24 7.23
C LEU A 190 -26.99 4.61 7.62
N ASN A 191 -27.10 4.24 8.90
CA ASN A 191 -28.32 3.69 9.46
C ASN A 191 -29.49 4.68 9.40
N GLU A 192 -30.72 4.17 9.44
CA GLU A 192 -31.95 5.00 9.40
C GLU A 192 -32.10 5.94 10.60
N SER A 193 -31.36 5.71 11.70
CA SER A 193 -31.28 6.66 12.82
C SER A 193 -30.79 8.05 12.38
N TYR A 194 -30.00 8.14 11.31
CA TYR A 194 -29.47 9.38 10.76
C TYR A 194 -30.31 9.94 9.60
N ALA A 195 -31.53 9.44 9.37
CA ALA A 195 -32.35 9.84 8.24
C ALA A 195 -32.67 11.35 8.24
N SER A 196 -32.90 11.94 9.41
CA SER A 196 -33.21 13.38 9.56
C SER A 196 -32.04 14.27 9.14
N ILE A 197 -30.85 14.05 9.71
CA ILE A 197 -29.65 14.82 9.36
C ILE A 197 -29.24 14.57 7.90
N ARG A 198 -29.40 13.34 7.40
CA ARG A 198 -29.15 13.00 6.00
C ARG A 198 -30.04 13.81 5.07
N ALA A 199 -31.34 13.91 5.35
CA ALA A 199 -32.26 14.72 4.56
C ALA A 199 -31.88 16.21 4.58
N GLN A 200 -31.49 16.75 5.73
CA GLN A 200 -31.04 18.15 5.85
C GLN A 200 -29.78 18.41 5.02
N ILE A 201 -28.77 17.55 5.12
CA ILE A 201 -27.52 17.65 4.36
C ILE A 201 -27.79 17.62 2.85
N LEU A 202 -28.67 16.74 2.38
CA LEU A 202 -29.02 16.59 0.97
C LEU A 202 -29.70 17.83 0.36
N LEU A 203 -30.29 18.69 1.20
CA LEU A 203 -30.95 19.93 0.78
C LEU A 203 -30.02 21.16 0.79
N MET A 204 -28.77 21.02 1.24
CA MET A 204 -27.82 22.13 1.33
C MET A 204 -27.24 22.51 -0.04
N ASP A 205 -27.19 23.81 -0.34
CA ASP A 205 -26.49 24.39 -1.49
C ASP A 205 -25.68 25.62 -1.04
N PRO A 206 -24.33 25.60 -1.11
CA PRO A 206 -23.49 24.54 -1.68
C PRO A 206 -23.44 23.28 -0.83
N PHE A 207 -23.26 22.13 -1.49
CA PHE A 207 -23.15 20.84 -0.83
C PHE A 207 -21.92 20.81 0.11
N PRO A 208 -22.07 20.35 1.36
CA PRO A 208 -21.00 20.39 2.35
C PRO A 208 -19.87 19.39 2.02
N SER A 209 -18.66 19.70 2.48
CA SER A 209 -17.52 18.80 2.36
C SER A 209 -17.67 17.57 3.25
N MET A 210 -16.99 16.48 2.88
CA MET A 210 -17.03 15.21 3.63
C MET A 210 -16.63 15.41 5.10
N SER A 211 -15.66 16.28 5.37
CA SER A 211 -15.19 16.58 6.73
C SER A 211 -16.27 17.22 7.61
N LYS A 212 -17.06 18.15 7.04
CA LYS A 212 -18.18 18.78 7.75
C LYS A 212 -19.29 17.77 8.01
N VAL A 213 -19.66 17.01 6.99
CA VAL A 213 -20.68 15.97 7.07
C VAL A 213 -20.32 14.94 8.14
N PHE A 214 -19.10 14.40 8.11
CA PHE A 214 -18.61 13.46 9.12
C PHE A 214 -18.71 14.03 10.55
N SER A 215 -18.30 15.29 10.75
CA SER A 215 -18.37 15.95 12.05
C SER A 215 -19.81 16.07 12.56
N TRP A 216 -20.77 16.41 11.70
CA TRP A 216 -22.18 16.52 12.09
C TRP A 216 -22.79 15.18 12.45
N ILE A 217 -22.54 14.14 11.65
CA ILE A 217 -23.03 12.78 11.96
C ILE A 217 -22.42 12.28 13.27
N LEU A 218 -21.14 12.54 13.53
CA LEU A 218 -20.45 12.15 14.76
C LEU A 218 -21.04 12.85 16.00
N GLN A 219 -21.50 14.10 15.86
CA GLN A 219 -22.17 14.82 16.95
C GLN A 219 -23.52 14.21 17.32
N GLU A 220 -24.22 13.57 16.38
CA GLU A 220 -25.52 12.92 16.61
C GLU A 220 -25.37 11.47 17.12
N GLU A 221 -24.19 10.85 16.99
CA GLU A 221 -23.88 9.54 17.56
C GLU A 221 -23.67 9.58 19.10
N ASN A 222 -23.31 10.75 19.66
CA ASN A 222 -23.07 10.95 21.10
C ASN A 222 -24.31 11.47 21.83
#